data_AF-A0A351T595-F1
#
_entry.id   AF-A0A351T595-F1
#
_cell.length_a   1.000
_cell.length_b   1.000
_cell.length_c   1.000
_cell.angle_alpha   90.00
_cell.angle_beta   90.00
_cell.angle_gamma   90.00
#
_symmetry.space_group_name_H-M   'P 1'
#
loop_
_entity.id
_entity.type
_entity.pdbx_description
1 polymer ?
#
loop_
_entity_poly.entity_id
_entity_poly.type
_entity_poly.pdbx_seq_one_letter_code
_entity_poly.pdbx_strand_id
1 'polypeptide(L)'
;GIVLTVGMAVDANVLIFERIREELRNGKSPLNAVDTGYQRAYGTILDANITTFIAAIILFQIGSGPVRGFSVTLAIGILTSVFTAVTLTRLIVVYYLRRKRPSAISL
;
A
#
# COMPACT_ATOMS: atom_id res chain seq x y z
N GLY A 1 1.92 -17.52 4.28
CA GLY A 1 1.50 -16.49 3.33
C GLY A 1 0.25 -15.80 3.83
N ILE A 2 -0.90 -16.47 3.76
CA ILE A 2 -2.23 -15.87 3.99
C ILE A 2 -2.35 -15.11 5.33
N VAL A 3 -1.97 -15.70 6.46
CA VAL A 3 -2.04 -15.03 7.78
C VAL A 3 -1.14 -13.79 7.84
N LEU A 4 0.03 -13.80 7.18
CA LEU A 4 0.93 -12.66 7.11
C LEU A 4 0.32 -11.52 6.29
N THR A 5 -0.32 -11.86 5.16
CA THR A 5 -1.04 -10.89 4.32
C THR A 5 -2.19 -10.23 5.07
N VAL A 6 -2.94 -11.01 5.88
CA VAL A 6 -4.00 -10.46 6.74
C VAL A 6 -3.41 -9.56 7.83
N GLY A 7 -2.31 -9.96 8.46
CA GLY A 7 -1.63 -9.15 9.48
C GLY A 7 -1.16 -7.80 8.94
N MET A 8 -0.53 -7.77 7.76
CA MET A 8 -0.12 -6.52 7.11
C MET A 8 -1.31 -5.64 6.69
N ALA A 9 -2.45 -6.23 6.33
CA ALA A 9 -3.65 -5.47 6.01
C ALA A 9 -4.24 -4.78 7.26
N VAL A 10 -4.21 -5.45 8.42
CA VAL A 10 -4.67 -4.85 9.69
C VAL A 10 -3.68 -3.79 10.16
N ASP A 11 -2.37 -4.05 10.05
CA ASP A 11 -1.31 -3.09 10.40
C ASP A 11 -1.43 -1.78 9.62
N ALA A 12 -1.66 -1.86 8.30
CA ALA A 12 -1.89 -0.69 7.45
C ALA A 12 -3.09 0.16 7.90
N ASN A 13 -4.19 -0.47 8.31
CA ASN A 13 -5.37 0.23 8.81
C ASN A 13 -5.11 0.92 10.15
N VAL A 14 -4.38 0.26 11.06
CA VAL A 14 -3.99 0.85 12.34
C VAL A 14 -3.05 2.04 12.13
N LEU A 15 -2.07 1.91 11.23
CA LEU A 15 -1.13 2.99 10.89
C LEU A 15 -1.84 4.25 10.36
N ILE A 16 -2.81 4.08 9.46
CA ILE A 16 -3.63 5.20 8.95
C ILE A 16 -4.35 5.88 10.12
N PHE A 17 -4.99 5.10 10.98
CA PHE A 17 -5.72 5.63 12.14
C PHE A 17 -4.81 6.39 13.10
N GLU A 18 -3.64 5.85 13.37
CA GLU A 18 -2.65 6.47 14.23
C GLU A 18 -2.14 7.78 13.62
N ARG A 19 -1.86 7.80 12.30
CA ARG A 19 -1.39 9.01 11.62
C ARG A 19 -2.45 10.10 11.59
N ILE A 20 -3.71 9.75 11.36
CA ILE A 20 -4.84 10.70 11.46
C ILE A 20 -4.93 11.25 12.89
N ARG A 21 -4.81 10.40 13.91
CA ARG A 21 -4.84 10.81 15.32
C ARG A 21 -3.67 11.73 15.69
N GLU A 22 -2.50 11.50 15.11
CA GLU A 22 -1.31 12.34 15.28
C GLU A 22 -1.49 13.73 14.65
N GLU A 23 -2.00 13.79 13.40
CA GLU A 23 -2.29 15.06 12.73
C GLU A 23 -3.40 15.86 13.44
N LEU A 24 -4.39 15.17 14.05
CA LEU A 24 -5.40 15.78 14.93
C LEU A 24 -4.78 16.36 16.21
N ARG A 25 -3.85 15.64 16.86
CA ARG A 25 -3.13 16.15 18.05
C ARG A 25 -2.23 17.35 17.72
N ASN A 26 -1.73 17.43 16.48
CA ASN A 26 -0.96 18.57 15.99
C ASN A 26 -1.83 19.80 15.66
N GLY A 27 -3.13 19.79 16.01
CA GLY A 27 -4.02 20.94 15.90
C GLY A 27 -4.59 21.19 14.50
N LYS A 28 -4.45 20.23 13.57
CA LYS A 28 -5.07 20.36 12.25
C LYS A 28 -6.57 20.14 12.33
N SER A 29 -7.30 20.87 11.47
CA SER A 29 -8.74 20.65 11.26
C SER A 29 -9.00 19.17 10.90
N PRO A 30 -10.10 18.56 11.40
CA PRO A 30 -10.37 17.14 11.18
C PRO A 30 -10.34 16.70 9.72
N LEU A 31 -10.84 17.53 8.80
CA LEU A 31 -10.78 17.27 7.36
C LEU A 31 -9.33 17.26 6.84
N ASN A 32 -8.52 18.24 7.21
CA ASN A 32 -7.11 18.32 6.80
C ASN A 32 -6.24 17.23 7.43
N ALA A 33 -6.57 16.81 8.66
CA ALA A 33 -5.88 15.72 9.34
C ALA A 33 -6.12 14.38 8.65
N VAL A 34 -7.34 14.13 8.18
CA VAL A 34 -7.68 12.92 7.41
C VAL A 34 -6.97 12.92 6.06
N ASP A 35 -7.04 14.01 5.29
CA ASP A 35 -6.38 14.08 3.96
C ASP A 35 -4.85 13.97 4.07
N THR A 36 -4.24 14.69 5.01
CA THR A 36 -2.79 14.63 5.22
C THR A 36 -2.36 13.26 5.75
N GLY A 37 -3.14 12.70 6.68
CA GLY A 37 -2.90 11.37 7.25
C GLY A 37 -2.94 10.28 6.18
N TYR A 38 -3.93 10.32 5.29
CA TYR A 38 -4.03 9.38 4.16
C TYR A 38 -2.89 9.52 3.17
N GLN A 39 -2.53 10.73 2.74
CA GLN A 39 -1.42 10.93 1.80
C GLN A 39 -0.09 10.40 2.36
N ARG A 40 0.21 10.67 3.64
CA ARG A 40 1.45 10.21 4.28
C ARG A 40 1.45 8.71 4.52
N ALA A 41 0.35 8.16 5.05
CA ALA A 41 0.24 6.73 5.32
C ALA A 41 0.29 5.90 4.04
N TYR A 42 -0.28 6.40 2.93
CA TYR A 42 -0.23 5.73 1.63
C TYR A 42 1.21 5.48 1.15
N GLY A 43 2.09 6.48 1.28
CA GLY A 43 3.52 6.33 0.93
C GLY A 43 4.19 5.22 1.76
N THR A 44 4.00 5.26 3.08
CA THR A 44 4.56 4.24 4.00
C THR A 44 4.03 2.84 3.70
N ILE A 45 2.72 2.69 3.43
CA ILE A 45 2.11 1.40 3.10
C ILE A 45 2.65 0.87 1.77
N LEU A 46 2.85 1.73 0.78
CA LEU A 46 3.41 1.35 -0.51
C LEU A 46 4.85 0.85 -0.35
N ASP A 47 5.68 1.58 0.39
CA ASP A 47 7.08 1.20 0.64
C ASP A 47 7.20 -0.10 1.45
N ALA A 48 6.32 -0.32 2.43
CA ALA A 48 6.24 -1.56 3.20
C ALA A 48 5.89 -2.77 2.31
N ASN A 49 4.95 -2.60 1.37
CA ASN A 49 4.60 -3.65 0.43
C ASN A 49 5.73 -3.94 -0.58
N ILE A 50 6.43 -2.90 -1.06
CA ILE A 50 7.57 -3.04 -1.97
C ILE A 50 8.75 -3.76 -1.29
N THR A 51 9.09 -3.40 -0.05
CA THR A 51 10.15 -4.08 0.71
C THR A 51 9.80 -5.54 1.00
N THR A 52 8.54 -5.82 1.34
CA THR A 52 8.04 -7.19 1.52
C THR A 52 8.12 -8.00 0.22
N PHE A 53 7.90 -7.36 -0.94
CA PHE A 53 8.08 -7.99 -2.24
C PHE A 53 9.52 -8.43 -2.49
N ILE A 54 10.47 -7.53 -2.23
CA ILE A 54 11.90 -7.82 -2.38
C ILE A 54 12.30 -8.98 -1.47
N ALA A 55 11.82 -8.98 -0.22
CA ALA A 55 12.06 -10.07 0.72
C ALA A 55 11.48 -11.41 0.21
N ALA A 56 10.28 -11.41 -0.37
CA ALA A 56 9.67 -12.61 -0.96
C ALA A 56 10.50 -13.19 -2.12
N ILE A 57 11.08 -12.34 -2.98
CA ILE A 57 11.98 -12.75 -4.07
C ILE A 57 13.25 -13.40 -3.52
N ILE A 58 13.86 -12.79 -2.50
CA ILE A 58 15.07 -13.31 -1.86
C ILE A 58 14.80 -14.66 -1.20
N LEU A 59 13.68 -14.78 -0.46
CA LEU A 59 13.25 -16.03 0.17
C LEU A 59 12.91 -17.13 -0.86
N PHE A 60 12.49 -16.76 -2.07
CA PHE A 60 12.25 -17.73 -3.15
C PHE A 60 13.55 -18.27 -3.75
N GLN A 61 14.56 -17.40 -3.92
CA GLN A 61 15.87 -17.79 -4.44
C GLN A 61 16.69 -18.60 -3.44
N ILE A 62 16.69 -18.20 -2.16
CA ILE A 62 17.56 -18.78 -1.12
C ILE A 62 16.84 -19.83 -0.26
N GLY A 63 15.50 -19.77 -0.17
CA GLY A 63 14.72 -20.66 0.70
C GLY A 63 14.62 -22.10 0.20
N SER A 64 14.73 -23.06 1.12
CA SER A 64 14.57 -24.49 0.86
C SER A 64 13.38 -25.08 1.63
N GLY A 65 12.81 -26.17 1.10
CA GLY A 65 11.71 -26.91 1.74
C GLY A 65 10.46 -26.05 2.03
N PRO A 66 9.98 -25.97 3.29
CA PRO A 66 8.77 -25.22 3.66
C PRO A 66 8.84 -23.71 3.35
N VAL A 67 10.04 -23.11 3.45
CA VAL A 67 10.25 -21.67 3.22
C VAL A 67 10.00 -21.30 1.76
N ARG A 68 10.30 -22.23 0.83
CA ARG A 68 10.05 -22.05 -0.60
C ARG A 68 8.55 -22.06 -0.93
N GLY A 69 7.78 -22.93 -0.27
CA GLY A 69 6.31 -22.92 -0.39
C GLY A 69 5.68 -21.64 0.18
N PHE A 70 6.21 -21.14 1.30
CA PHE A 70 5.81 -19.86 1.88
C PHE A 70 6.09 -18.69 0.93
N SER A 71 7.31 -18.61 0.37
CA SER A 71 7.69 -17.52 -0.53
C SER A 71 6.92 -17.54 -1.85
N VAL A 72 6.53 -18.72 -2.38
CA VAL A 72 5.65 -18.80 -3.57
C VAL A 72 4.27 -18.17 -3.30
N THR A 73 3.64 -18.48 -2.16
CA THR A 73 2.33 -17.88 -1.84
C THR A 73 2.41 -16.37 -1.62
N LEU A 74 3.50 -15.88 -1.00
CA LEU A 74 3.78 -14.46 -0.85
C LEU A 74 4.04 -13.78 -2.19
N ALA A 75 4.87 -14.39 -3.04
CA ALA A 75 5.21 -13.88 -4.35
C ALA A 75 3.97 -13.74 -5.24
N ILE A 76 3.08 -14.74 -5.28
CA ILE A 76 1.82 -14.67 -6.04
C ILE A 76 0.92 -13.56 -5.51
N GLY A 77 0.77 -13.44 -4.19
CA GLY A 77 -0.05 -12.39 -3.57
C GLY A 77 0.46 -10.99 -3.91
N ILE A 78 1.77 -10.79 -3.89
CA ILE A 78 2.37 -9.49 -4.19
C ILE A 78 2.42 -9.23 -5.70
N LEU A 79 2.68 -10.22 -6.56
CA LEU A 79 2.60 -10.06 -8.02
C LEU A 79 1.20 -9.61 -8.44
N THR A 80 0.17 -10.23 -7.84
CA THR A 80 -1.23 -9.83 -8.05
C THR A 80 -1.48 -8.40 -7.58
N SER A 81 -0.92 -8.01 -6.44
CA SER A 81 -1.06 -6.65 -5.88
C SER A 81 -0.32 -5.60 -6.71
N VAL A 82 0.90 -5.88 -7.18
CA VAL A 82 1.71 -4.99 -8.03
C VAL A 82 1.09 -4.88 -9.42
N PHE A 83 0.61 -5.98 -10.01
CA PHE A 83 -0.11 -5.95 -11.27
C PHE A 83 -1.40 -5.12 -11.17
N THR A 84 -2.12 -5.25 -10.05
CA THR A 84 -3.29 -4.43 -9.73
C THR A 84 -2.91 -2.96 -9.50
N ALA A 85 -1.83 -2.67 -8.79
CA ALA A 85 -1.38 -1.30 -8.55
C ALA A 85 -0.88 -0.61 -9.84
N VAL A 86 -0.15 -1.32 -10.69
CA VAL A 86 0.41 -0.74 -11.94
C VAL A 86 -0.66 -0.62 -13.02
N THR A 87 -1.58 -1.60 -13.12
CA THR A 87 -2.58 -1.63 -14.20
C THR A 87 -3.88 -0.98 -13.78
N LEU A 88 -4.41 -1.36 -12.60
CA LEU A 88 -5.74 -0.97 -12.13
C LEU A 88 -5.72 0.44 -11.53
N THR A 89 -4.72 0.80 -10.71
CA THR A 89 -4.61 2.18 -10.20
C THR A 89 -4.29 3.15 -11.33
N ARG A 90 -3.40 2.81 -12.27
CA ARG A 90 -3.12 3.66 -13.43
C ARG A 90 -4.35 3.81 -14.33
N LEU A 91 -5.13 2.74 -14.53
CA LEU A 91 -6.35 2.79 -15.34
C LEU A 91 -7.48 3.56 -14.64
N ILE A 92 -7.65 3.43 -13.33
CA ILE A 92 -8.61 4.23 -12.54
C ILE A 92 -8.20 5.70 -12.54
N VAL A 93 -6.93 6.01 -12.33
CA VAL A 93 -6.41 7.39 -12.35
C VAL A 93 -6.56 7.99 -13.74
N VAL A 94 -6.17 7.28 -14.81
CA VAL A 94 -6.35 7.73 -16.20
C VAL A 94 -7.82 7.87 -16.54
N TYR A 95 -8.69 6.93 -16.14
CA TYR A 95 -10.12 7.00 -16.38
C TYR A 95 -10.78 8.17 -15.64
N TYR A 96 -10.40 8.39 -14.38
CA TYR A 96 -10.85 9.52 -13.57
C TYR A 96 -10.40 10.86 -14.15
N LEU A 97 -9.12 10.99 -14.55
CA LEU A 97 -8.59 12.16 -15.24
C LEU A 97 -9.28 12.40 -16.59
N ARG A 98 -9.52 11.34 -17.37
CA ARG A 98 -10.16 11.41 -18.68
C ARG A 98 -11.65 11.76 -18.58
N ARG A 99 -12.31 11.42 -17.47
CA ARG A 99 -13.71 11.78 -17.18
C ARG A 99 -13.86 13.20 -16.64
N LYS A 100 -12.87 13.76 -15.92
CA LYS A 100 -12.99 15.08 -15.28
C LYS A 100 -12.28 16.25 -15.96
N ARG A 101 -11.33 16.06 -16.91
CA ARG A 101 -10.53 17.16 -17.52
C ARG A 101 -10.34 18.38 -16.59
N PRO A 102 -9.68 18.25 -15.43
CA PRO A 102 -9.40 19.43 -14.62
C PRO A 102 -8.25 20.19 -15.31
N SER A 103 -8.56 21.40 -15.79
CA SER A 103 -7.61 22.31 -16.44
C SER A 103 -6.63 23.00 -15.49
N ALA A 104 -6.59 22.62 -14.21
CA ALA A 104 -5.60 23.08 -13.24
C ALA A 104 -5.41 22.06 -12.13
N ILE A 105 -4.14 21.72 -11.86
CA ILE A 105 -3.68 21.12 -10.60
C ILE A 105 -3.18 22.31 -9.79
N SER A 106 -3.99 22.80 -8.85
CA SER A 106 -3.49 23.72 -7.82
C SER A 106 -2.79 22.88 -6.77
N LEU A 107 -1.46 22.98 -6.75
CA LEU A 107 -0.61 22.59 -5.62
C LEU A 107 -1.05 23.28 -4.33
#